data_AF-A0AA88JIB4-F1
#
_entry.id   AF-A0AA88JIB4-F1
#
_cell.length_a   1.000
_cell.length_b   1.000
_cell.length_c   1.000
_cell.angle_alpha   90.00
_cell.angle_beta   90.00
_cell.angle_gamma   90.00
#
_symmetry.space_group_name_H-M   'P 1'
#
loop_
_entity.id
_entity.type
_entity.pdbx_description
1 polymer ?
#
loop_
_entity_poly.entity_id
_entity_poly.type
_entity_poly.pdbx_seq_one_letter_code
_entity_poly.pdbx_strand_id
1 'polypeptide(L)'
;MHANVFFLLKNTSWLGSLISTIVGNLKLSISNIHIRYEDTESNPGHPFAAGITLEKLSAVTVDDSGKETFVTGGALDRIQKSVELDRLALYLDSDIVPWHIDKSWEDLLPSEWVQVFRNGTKDGKPANILVKKHTYILEPVTGNAKYAKLQVNEFAESGQPLQKAAVNLDDVTLCLPKDGYRDILKLADNFAAFNQRLKYAHFRPHVPVKSDPRSWWKYAYKAVSDEVKTG
;
A
#
# COMPACT_ATOMS: atom_id res chain seq x y z
N MET A 1 -15.78 -10.58 -3.70
CA MET A 1 -16.16 -9.31 -3.06
C MET A 1 -15.25 -8.22 -3.63
N HIS A 2 -15.57 -7.72 -4.82
CA HIS A 2 -14.79 -6.65 -5.47
C HIS A 2 -15.27 -5.31 -4.91
N ALA A 3 -14.40 -4.60 -4.22
CA ALA A 3 -14.70 -3.28 -3.69
C ALA A 3 -14.79 -2.29 -4.86
N ASN A 4 -16.02 -1.97 -5.26
CA ASN A 4 -16.35 -0.84 -6.13
C ASN A 4 -16.12 0.47 -5.38
N VAL A 5 -14.85 0.88 -5.23
CA VAL A 5 -14.49 2.14 -4.55
C VAL A 5 -14.61 3.35 -5.49
N PHE A 6 -14.90 3.19 -6.79
CA PHE A 6 -14.85 4.31 -7.74
C PHE A 6 -16.19 4.82 -8.30
N PHE A 7 -17.36 4.33 -7.84
CA PHE A 7 -18.64 4.67 -8.50
C PHE A 7 -19.65 5.50 -7.67
N LEU A 8 -19.28 6.17 -6.58
CA LEU A 8 -20.22 7.02 -5.85
C LEU A 8 -19.80 8.49 -5.76
N LEU A 9 -19.66 9.14 -6.92
CA LEU A 9 -19.91 10.58 -7.05
C LEU A 9 -20.69 10.88 -8.33
N LYS A 10 -21.91 10.33 -8.42
CA LYS A 10 -22.90 10.74 -9.43
C LYS A 10 -24.02 11.53 -8.77
N ASN A 11 -23.70 12.64 -8.10
CA ASN A 11 -24.63 13.75 -7.93
C ASN A 11 -23.93 15.06 -7.48
N THR A 12 -23.67 15.95 -8.43
CA THR A 12 -23.58 17.43 -8.35
C THR A 12 -22.94 17.92 -9.65
N SER A 13 -23.73 18.39 -10.62
CA SER A 13 -23.26 18.79 -11.97
C SER A 13 -22.06 19.75 -11.95
N TRP A 14 -21.98 20.61 -10.93
CA TRP A 14 -20.92 21.61 -10.76
C TRP A 14 -19.71 21.12 -9.94
N LEU A 15 -19.89 20.34 -8.85
CA LEU A 15 -18.76 19.76 -8.13
C LEU A 15 -18.11 18.64 -8.95
N GLY A 16 -18.91 17.86 -9.67
CA GLY A 16 -18.41 16.85 -10.59
C GLY A 16 -17.52 17.46 -11.67
N SER A 17 -17.92 18.59 -12.27
CA SER A 17 -17.10 19.29 -13.27
C SER A 17 -15.86 19.95 -12.65
N LEU A 18 -15.96 20.48 -11.44
CA LEU A 18 -14.83 21.06 -10.70
C LEU A 18 -13.80 20.00 -10.31
N ILE A 19 -14.22 18.88 -9.71
CA ILE A 19 -13.36 17.73 -9.41
C ILE A 19 -12.74 17.18 -10.68
N SER A 20 -13.53 17.08 -11.75
CA SER A 20 -13.05 16.62 -13.06
C SER A 20 -11.95 17.52 -13.63
N THR A 21 -12.12 18.83 -13.52
CA THR A 21 -11.13 19.81 -13.96
C THR A 21 -9.86 19.75 -13.11
N ILE A 22 -10.00 19.56 -11.79
CA ILE A 22 -8.87 19.39 -10.87
C ILE A 22 -8.09 18.12 -11.21
N VAL A 23 -8.75 16.96 -11.28
CA VAL A 23 -8.10 15.68 -11.62
C VAL A 23 -7.50 15.73 -13.01
N GLY A 24 -8.20 16.38 -13.95
CA GLY A 24 -7.78 16.60 -15.33
C GLY A 24 -6.42 17.27 -15.45
N ASN A 25 -6.16 18.23 -14.56
CA ASN A 25 -4.98 19.09 -14.62
C ASN A 25 -4.04 18.93 -13.42
N LEU A 26 -4.32 17.98 -12.52
CA LEU A 26 -3.50 17.73 -11.35
C LEU A 26 -2.09 17.32 -11.79
N LYS A 27 -1.12 18.15 -11.41
CA LYS A 27 0.31 17.81 -11.39
C LYS A 27 0.61 17.26 -10.00
N LEU A 28 0.98 15.99 -9.97
CA LEU A 28 1.33 15.30 -8.73
C LEU A 28 2.85 15.09 -8.69
N SER A 29 3.48 15.37 -7.56
CA SER A 29 4.85 14.94 -7.26
C SER A 29 4.90 14.55 -5.80
N ILE A 30 5.07 13.26 -5.53
CA ILE A 30 5.24 12.72 -4.18
C ILE A 30 6.62 12.09 -4.12
N SER A 31 7.36 12.36 -3.05
CA SER A 31 8.74 11.92 -2.90
C SER A 31 9.03 11.44 -1.49
N ASN A 32 10.09 10.64 -1.36
CA ASN A 32 10.59 10.10 -0.10
C ASN A 32 9.51 9.35 0.71
N ILE A 33 8.75 8.49 0.03
CA ILE A 33 7.78 7.62 0.71
C ILE A 33 8.52 6.40 1.26
N HIS A 34 8.31 6.10 2.53
CA HIS A 34 8.70 4.86 3.14
C HIS A 34 7.57 4.41 4.08
N ILE A 35 6.91 3.31 3.71
CA ILE A 35 5.92 2.65 4.55
C ILE A 35 6.56 1.37 5.09
N ARG A 36 6.57 1.22 6.41
CA ARG A 36 7.12 0.05 7.08
C ARG A 36 6.08 -0.57 7.99
N TYR A 37 5.93 -1.87 7.89
CA TYR A 37 5.16 -2.73 8.76
C TYR A 37 6.14 -3.61 9.55
N GLU A 38 6.02 -3.63 10.87
CA GLU A 38 6.79 -4.53 11.74
C GLU A 38 5.85 -5.56 12.36
N ASP A 39 6.29 -6.81 12.38
CA ASP A 39 5.55 -7.93 12.95
C ASP A 39 6.42 -8.68 13.95
N THR A 40 5.96 -8.73 15.20
CA THR A 40 6.59 -9.46 16.30
C THR A 40 5.70 -10.61 16.80
N GLU A 41 4.53 -10.82 16.18
CA GLU A 41 3.48 -11.71 16.65
C GLU A 41 3.33 -12.96 15.77
N SER A 42 3.38 -12.81 14.45
CA SER A 42 3.06 -13.89 13.50
C SER A 42 4.07 -15.03 13.52
N ASN A 43 5.35 -14.74 13.78
CA ASN A 43 6.42 -15.73 13.87
C ASN A 43 7.20 -15.56 15.19
N PRO A 44 6.73 -16.15 16.31
CA PRO A 44 7.35 -15.96 17.62
C PRO A 44 8.84 -16.30 17.63
N GLY A 45 9.66 -15.37 18.11
CA GLY A 45 11.13 -15.49 18.13
C GLY A 45 11.84 -15.06 16.84
N HIS A 46 11.08 -14.79 15.77
CA HIS A 46 11.57 -14.36 14.46
C HIS A 46 10.79 -13.12 13.98
N PRO A 47 10.92 -11.98 14.67
CA PRO A 47 10.31 -10.72 14.23
C PRO A 47 10.82 -10.33 12.85
N PHE A 48 9.94 -9.78 12.03
CA PHE A 48 10.28 -9.33 10.68
C PHE A 48 9.66 -7.98 10.38
N ALA A 49 10.14 -7.34 9.32
CA ALA A 49 9.56 -6.10 8.83
C ALA A 49 9.45 -6.09 7.32
N ALA A 50 8.27 -5.73 6.83
CA ALA A 50 8.00 -5.53 5.41
C ALA A 50 7.88 -4.04 5.12
N GLY A 51 8.30 -3.60 3.96
CA GLY A 51 8.12 -2.20 3.60
C GLY A 51 8.16 -1.91 2.12
N ILE A 52 7.67 -0.72 1.81
CA ILE A 52 7.66 -0.14 0.47
C ILE A 52 8.41 1.17 0.56
N THR A 53 9.37 1.36 -0.34
CA THR A 53 10.08 2.62 -0.51
C THR A 53 9.86 3.17 -1.90
N LEU A 54 9.72 4.48 -2.02
CA LEU A 54 9.62 5.19 -3.29
C LEU A 54 10.37 6.51 -3.19
N GLU A 55 11.31 6.73 -4.09
CA GLU A 55 12.07 7.98 -4.14
C GLU A 55 11.21 9.10 -4.72
N LYS A 56 10.56 8.84 -5.86
CA LYS A 56 9.67 9.82 -6.50
C LYS A 56 8.60 9.15 -7.35
N LEU A 57 7.38 9.68 -7.28
CA LEU A 57 6.32 9.48 -8.25
C LEU A 57 5.84 10.85 -8.71
N SER A 58 5.93 11.13 -10.01
CA SER A 58 5.35 12.32 -10.60
C SER A 58 4.38 11.98 -11.70
N ALA A 59 3.29 12.74 -11.81
CA ALA A 59 2.31 12.60 -12.87
C ALA A 59 1.87 13.97 -13.37
N VAL A 60 1.90 14.17 -14.68
CA VAL A 60 1.53 15.43 -15.35
C VAL A 60 0.62 15.15 -16.54
N THR A 61 -0.23 16.11 -16.88
CA THR A 61 -1.07 16.03 -18.08
C THR A 61 -0.25 16.46 -19.30
N VAL A 62 -0.33 15.70 -20.39
CA VAL A 62 0.45 15.92 -21.61
C VAL A 62 -0.44 16.01 -22.84
N ASP A 63 0.05 16.67 -23.89
CA ASP A 63 -0.56 16.67 -25.21
C ASP A 63 -0.13 15.44 -26.03
N ASP A 64 -0.61 15.34 -27.28
CA ASP A 64 -0.29 14.24 -28.20
C ASP A 64 1.20 14.14 -28.56
N SER A 65 1.96 15.22 -28.38
CA SER A 65 3.41 15.24 -28.55
C SER A 65 4.18 14.83 -27.28
N GLY A 66 3.47 14.56 -26.18
CA GLY A 66 4.04 14.24 -24.88
C GLY A 66 4.55 15.44 -24.10
N LYS A 67 4.24 16.67 -24.54
CA LYS A 67 4.62 17.89 -23.85
C LYS A 67 3.57 18.23 -22.79
N GLU A 68 4.04 18.69 -21.63
CA GLU A 68 3.15 19.11 -20.55
C GLU A 68 2.16 20.19 -21.02
N THR A 69 0.87 19.97 -20.73
CA THR A 69 -0.21 20.85 -21.17
C THR A 69 -1.28 20.99 -20.10
N PHE A 70 -2.11 22.03 -20.26
CA PHE A 70 -3.30 22.26 -19.45
C PHE A 70 -4.54 22.07 -20.32
N VAL A 71 -5.46 21.22 -19.87
CA VAL A 71 -6.73 20.95 -20.56
C VAL A 71 -7.77 21.96 -20.07
N THR A 72 -8.11 22.91 -20.93
CA THR A 72 -9.20 23.88 -20.75
C THR A 72 -10.49 23.34 -21.36
N GLY A 73 -11.64 23.51 -20.68
CA GLY A 73 -12.95 23.22 -21.27
C GLY A 73 -13.76 22.06 -20.70
N GLY A 74 -13.48 21.60 -19.47
CA GLY A 74 -14.39 20.71 -18.71
C GLY A 74 -14.50 19.26 -19.20
N ALA A 75 -13.90 18.93 -20.33
CA ALA A 75 -13.91 17.59 -20.87
C ALA A 75 -12.76 16.75 -20.27
N LEU A 76 -13.04 15.99 -19.20
CA LEU A 76 -12.28 14.77 -18.87
C LEU A 76 -12.41 13.70 -19.97
N ASP A 77 -13.09 14.03 -21.06
CA ASP A 77 -13.50 13.18 -22.16
C ASP A 77 -12.26 12.75 -22.95
N ARG A 78 -11.24 13.62 -23.08
CA ARG A 78 -9.91 13.27 -23.58
C ARG A 78 -8.85 13.71 -22.58
N ILE A 79 -8.07 12.78 -22.06
CA ILE A 79 -6.96 13.09 -21.14
C ILE A 79 -5.75 12.23 -21.48
N GLN A 80 -4.56 12.79 -21.39
CA GLN A 80 -3.32 12.02 -21.41
C GLN A 80 -2.46 12.42 -20.22
N LYS A 81 -1.94 11.44 -19.49
CA LYS A 81 -1.05 11.65 -18.36
C LYS A 81 0.26 10.89 -18.59
N SER A 82 1.36 11.59 -18.37
CA SER A 82 2.69 11.00 -18.28
C SER A 82 3.06 10.86 -16.81
N VAL A 83 3.53 9.68 -16.43
CA VAL A 83 3.90 9.31 -15.07
C VAL A 83 5.37 8.89 -15.09
N GLU A 84 6.14 9.39 -14.14
CA GLU A 84 7.50 8.95 -13.86
C GLU A 84 7.53 8.30 -12.49
N LEU A 85 8.15 7.12 -12.43
CA LEU A 85 8.34 6.34 -11.22
C LEU A 85 9.83 6.18 -10.99
N ASP A 86 10.31 6.57 -9.82
CA ASP A 86 11.73 6.46 -9.47
C ASP A 86 11.92 5.62 -8.21
N ARG A 87 12.73 4.57 -8.36
CA ARG A 87 13.20 3.66 -7.30
C ARG A 87 12.10 3.17 -6.37
N LEU A 88 11.02 2.64 -6.95
CA LEU A 88 10.03 1.87 -6.20
C LEU A 88 10.63 0.52 -5.78
N ALA A 89 10.59 0.18 -4.50
CA ALA A 89 11.10 -1.09 -4.01
C ALA A 89 10.16 -1.69 -2.96
N LEU A 90 10.14 -3.03 -2.90
CA LEU A 90 9.49 -3.79 -1.83
C LEU A 90 10.57 -4.58 -1.09
N TYR A 91 10.57 -4.54 0.23
CA TYR A 91 11.51 -5.31 1.04
C TYR A 91 10.82 -6.12 2.13
N LEU A 92 11.53 -7.16 2.58
CA LEU A 92 11.17 -7.98 3.72
C LEU A 92 12.44 -8.36 4.50
N ASP A 93 12.64 -7.71 5.63
CA ASP A 93 13.76 -7.95 6.52
C ASP A 93 13.36 -8.94 7.62
N SER A 94 13.97 -10.13 7.60
CA SER A 94 13.80 -11.15 8.65
C SER A 94 14.71 -10.89 9.85
N ASP A 95 14.32 -11.43 11.01
CA ASP A 95 15.07 -11.40 12.28
C ASP A 95 15.52 -9.98 12.68
N ILE A 96 14.61 -9.02 12.56
CA ILE A 96 14.85 -7.60 12.89
C ILE A 96 14.70 -7.33 14.38
N VAL A 97 15.42 -6.32 14.86
CA VAL A 97 15.08 -5.69 16.14
C VAL A 97 14.06 -4.59 15.83
N PRO A 98 12.83 -4.66 16.39
CA PRO A 98 11.82 -3.62 16.18
C PRO A 98 12.32 -2.24 16.55
N TRP A 99 11.78 -1.22 15.90
CA TRP A 99 12.15 0.15 16.20
C TRP A 99 11.77 0.53 17.63
N HIS A 100 12.75 1.02 18.38
CA HIS A 100 12.56 1.56 19.72
C HIS A 100 12.98 3.02 19.72
N ILE A 101 11.99 3.90 19.64
CA ILE A 101 12.19 5.34 19.66
C ILE A 101 11.83 5.85 21.05
N ASP A 102 12.81 6.46 21.72
CA ASP A 102 12.66 6.96 23.09
C ASP A 102 11.67 8.14 23.19
N LYS A 103 11.36 8.80 22.06
CA LYS A 103 10.42 9.91 21.91
C LYS A 103 9.14 9.46 21.20
N SER A 104 8.03 10.13 21.48
CA SER A 104 6.83 10.03 20.65
C SER A 104 7.12 10.46 19.22
N TRP A 105 6.47 9.83 18.24
CA TRP A 105 6.65 10.16 16.83
C TRP A 105 6.40 11.64 16.50
N GLU A 106 5.46 12.28 17.21
CA GLU A 106 5.12 13.70 17.06
C GLU A 106 6.19 14.66 17.56
N ASP A 107 7.07 14.21 18.48
CA ASP A 107 8.15 15.01 19.06
C ASP A 107 9.48 14.86 18.31
N LEU A 108 9.51 14.03 17.27
CA LEU A 108 10.72 13.80 16.48
C LEU A 108 10.99 14.97 15.53
N LEU A 109 12.23 15.45 15.54
CA LEU A 109 12.71 16.43 14.58
C LEU A 109 12.78 15.81 13.17
N PRO A 110 12.62 16.60 12.10
CA PRO A 110 12.74 16.10 10.73
C PRO A 110 14.05 15.35 10.44
N SER A 111 15.17 15.76 11.06
CA SER A 111 16.44 15.05 10.93
C SER A 111 16.42 13.66 11.57
N GLU A 112 15.69 13.49 12.67
CA GLU A 112 15.52 12.20 13.35
C GLU A 112 14.64 11.26 12.52
N TRP A 113 13.59 11.79 11.86
CA TRP A 113 12.80 11.04 10.86
C TRP A 113 13.68 10.53 9.73
N VAL A 114 14.50 11.40 9.14
CA VAL A 114 15.43 11.01 8.06
C VAL A 114 16.41 9.95 8.56
N GLN A 115 16.90 10.08 9.78
CA GLN A 115 17.82 9.11 10.37
C GLN A 115 17.18 7.71 10.47
N VAL A 116 15.98 7.60 11.05
CA VAL A 116 15.26 6.34 11.20
C VAL A 116 14.94 5.71 9.84
N PHE A 117 14.33 6.47 8.94
CA PHE A 117 13.78 5.91 7.70
C PHE A 117 14.80 5.76 6.57
N ARG A 118 15.93 6.49 6.61
CA ARG A 118 16.97 6.44 5.57
C ARG A 118 18.16 5.60 5.97
N ASN A 119 18.69 5.81 7.16
CA ASN A 119 19.88 5.08 7.64
C ASN A 119 19.49 3.78 8.35
N GLY A 120 18.23 3.66 8.78
CA GLY A 120 17.73 2.53 9.54
C GLY A 120 18.07 2.62 11.02
N THR A 121 17.98 1.48 11.70
CA THR A 121 18.25 1.35 13.12
C THR A 121 19.36 0.34 13.40
N LYS A 122 20.16 0.61 14.42
CA LYS A 122 21.10 -0.34 15.03
C LYS A 122 20.61 -0.67 16.42
N ASP A 123 20.39 -1.95 16.69
CA ASP A 123 19.86 -2.43 17.98
C ASP A 123 18.55 -1.72 18.39
N GLY A 124 17.67 -1.47 17.39
CA GLY A 124 16.40 -0.77 17.56
C GLY A 124 16.48 0.76 17.62
N LYS A 125 17.68 1.36 17.68
CA LYS A 125 17.87 2.82 17.79
C LYS A 125 18.27 3.48 16.47
N PRO A 126 17.89 4.74 16.22
CA PRO A 126 18.23 5.45 14.98
C PRO A 126 19.75 5.48 14.74
N ALA A 127 20.18 5.21 13.51
CA ALA A 127 21.60 5.14 13.20
C ALA A 127 22.09 6.33 12.36
N ASN A 128 23.31 6.81 12.65
CA ASN A 128 23.89 7.96 11.93
C ASN A 128 24.37 7.61 10.51
N ILE A 129 24.57 6.32 10.21
CA ILE A 129 25.07 5.79 8.94
C ILE A 129 24.17 4.62 8.55
N LEU A 130 23.97 4.40 7.24
CA LEU A 130 23.23 3.26 6.72
C LEU A 130 23.75 1.94 7.31
N VAL A 131 22.94 1.31 8.16
CA VAL A 131 23.38 0.14 8.97
C VAL A 131 23.31 -1.16 8.18
N LYS A 132 22.25 -1.33 7.38
CA LYS A 132 21.96 -2.57 6.66
C LYS A 132 21.15 -2.26 5.41
N LYS A 133 21.55 -2.83 4.26
CA LYS A 133 20.72 -2.81 3.05
C LYS A 133 19.50 -3.69 3.31
N HIS A 134 18.31 -3.20 2.95
CA HIS A 134 17.09 -3.99 2.99
C HIS A 134 17.21 -5.24 2.12
N THR A 135 16.52 -6.30 2.54
CA THR A 135 16.37 -7.52 1.75
C THR A 135 15.20 -7.34 0.80
N TYR A 136 15.50 -6.94 -0.44
CA TYR A 136 14.48 -6.57 -1.42
C TYR A 136 13.80 -7.80 -2.04
N ILE A 137 12.46 -7.82 -1.97
CA ILE A 137 11.61 -8.70 -2.78
C ILE A 137 11.53 -8.17 -4.20
N LEU A 138 11.38 -6.86 -4.34
CA LEU A 138 11.51 -6.12 -5.59
C LEU A 138 12.65 -5.13 -5.38
N GLU A 139 13.77 -5.35 -6.07
CA GLU A 139 14.86 -4.37 -6.09
C GLU A 139 14.34 -3.05 -6.69
N PRO A 140 14.94 -1.89 -6.31
CA PRO A 140 14.45 -0.60 -6.74
C PRO A 140 14.27 -0.51 -8.27
N VAL A 141 13.03 -0.37 -8.70
CA VAL A 141 12.65 -0.24 -10.11
C VAL A 141 12.28 1.20 -10.43
N THR A 142 12.81 1.68 -11.55
CA THR A 142 12.49 2.97 -12.15
C THR A 142 11.74 2.72 -13.46
N GLY A 143 10.94 3.70 -13.88
CA GLY A 143 10.20 3.59 -15.11
C GLY A 143 9.29 4.77 -15.39
N ASN A 144 8.50 4.63 -16.42
CA ASN A 144 7.50 5.61 -16.81
C ASN A 144 6.20 4.92 -17.23
N ALA A 145 5.09 5.63 -17.12
CA ALA A 145 3.83 5.18 -17.66
C ALA A 145 3.13 6.30 -18.41
N LYS A 146 2.40 5.94 -19.46
CA LYS A 146 1.51 6.82 -20.20
C LYS A 146 0.09 6.29 -20.05
N TYR A 147 -0.80 7.14 -19.58
CA TYR A 147 -2.23 6.88 -19.55
C TYR A 147 -2.92 7.79 -20.56
N ALA A 148 -3.86 7.25 -21.33
CA ALA A 148 -4.69 7.99 -22.26
C ALA A 148 -6.14 7.54 -22.12
N LYS A 149 -7.05 8.52 -22.06
CA LYS A 149 -8.50 8.34 -22.22
C LYS A 149 -8.91 9.08 -23.48
N LEU A 150 -9.60 8.41 -24.38
CA LEU A 150 -10.16 8.98 -25.61
C LEU A 150 -11.57 9.49 -25.38
N GLN A 151 -12.00 10.42 -26.22
CA GLN A 151 -13.41 10.78 -26.30
C GLN A 151 -14.24 9.61 -26.83
N VAL A 152 -15.50 9.53 -26.40
CA VAL A 152 -16.42 8.47 -26.83
C VAL A 152 -16.64 8.49 -28.35
N ASN A 153 -16.62 9.68 -28.97
CA ASN A 153 -16.74 9.82 -30.43
C ASN A 153 -15.49 9.31 -31.14
N GLU A 154 -14.29 9.65 -30.65
CA GLU A 154 -13.01 9.16 -31.19
C GLU A 154 -12.87 7.63 -31.01
N PHE A 155 -13.42 7.08 -29.93
CA PHE A 155 -13.52 5.63 -29.73
C PHE A 155 -14.38 4.95 -30.82
N ALA A 156 -15.55 5.52 -31.11
CA ALA A 156 -16.48 4.97 -32.09
C ALA A 156 -15.90 4.92 -33.52
N GLU A 157 -14.99 5.84 -33.84
CA GLU A 157 -14.37 5.95 -35.17
C GLU A 157 -13.05 5.17 -35.31
N SER A 158 -12.25 5.06 -34.24
CA SER A 158 -10.88 4.53 -34.32
C SER A 158 -10.73 3.04 -34.01
N GLY A 159 -11.72 2.42 -33.35
CA GLY A 159 -11.63 1.04 -32.85
C GLY A 159 -10.58 0.84 -31.74
N GLN A 160 -9.95 1.90 -31.24
CA GLN A 160 -9.01 1.85 -30.12
C GLN A 160 -9.73 1.72 -28.78
N PRO A 161 -9.09 1.18 -27.72
CA PRO A 161 -9.71 1.14 -26.41
C PRO A 161 -9.93 2.55 -25.86
N LEU A 162 -11.10 2.80 -25.24
CA LEU A 162 -11.46 4.08 -24.63
C LEU A 162 -10.43 4.57 -23.60
N GLN A 163 -9.77 3.63 -22.93
CA GLN A 163 -8.69 3.89 -21.99
C GLN A 163 -7.51 2.98 -22.30
N LYS A 164 -6.32 3.56 -22.33
CA LYS A 164 -5.06 2.87 -22.59
C LYS A 164 -4.06 3.28 -21.52
N ALA A 165 -3.40 2.30 -20.92
CA ALA A 165 -2.25 2.51 -20.06
C ALA A 165 -1.08 1.70 -20.61
N ALA A 166 0.08 2.33 -20.76
CA ALA A 166 1.32 1.69 -21.11
C ALA A 166 2.34 1.99 -20.02
N VAL A 167 3.00 0.96 -19.51
CA VAL A 167 4.02 1.07 -18.46
C VAL A 167 5.31 0.51 -19.02
N ASN A 168 6.39 1.29 -18.92
CA ASN A 168 7.74 0.87 -19.26
C ASN A 168 8.54 0.91 -17.96
N LEU A 169 9.00 -0.25 -17.52
CA LEU A 169 9.90 -0.37 -16.38
C LEU A 169 11.30 -0.68 -16.91
N ASP A 170 12.31 -0.20 -16.20
CA ASP A 170 13.69 -0.64 -16.39
C ASP A 170 13.85 -2.09 -15.87
N ASP A 171 15.07 -2.53 -15.57
CA ASP A 171 15.33 -3.88 -15.10
C ASP A 171 14.53 -4.22 -13.83
N VAL A 172 13.63 -5.20 -13.95
CA VAL A 172 12.82 -5.71 -12.84
C VAL A 172 13.50 -6.95 -12.28
N THR A 173 14.00 -6.84 -11.05
CA THR A 173 14.58 -7.98 -10.32
C THR A 173 13.72 -8.35 -9.12
N LEU A 174 13.27 -9.60 -9.10
CA LEU A 174 12.48 -10.18 -8.01
C LEU A 174 13.28 -11.26 -7.29
N CYS A 175 13.42 -11.14 -5.98
CA CYS A 175 14.20 -12.05 -5.15
C CYS A 175 13.45 -12.36 -3.85
N LEU A 176 13.03 -13.60 -3.61
CA LEU A 176 12.43 -13.98 -2.33
C LEU A 176 13.33 -14.98 -1.58
N PRO A 177 14.11 -14.51 -0.59
CA PRO A 177 14.92 -15.39 0.24
C PRO A 177 14.07 -16.34 1.06
N LYS A 178 14.68 -17.45 1.48
CA LYS A 178 14.00 -18.52 2.23
C LYS A 178 13.39 -18.03 3.54
N ASP A 179 14.10 -17.17 4.28
CA ASP A 179 13.62 -16.64 5.55
C ASP A 179 12.41 -15.72 5.32
N GLY A 180 12.48 -14.85 4.32
CA GLY A 180 11.35 -14.02 3.91
C GLY A 180 10.14 -14.84 3.45
N TYR A 181 10.34 -15.91 2.69
CA TYR A 181 9.25 -16.82 2.31
C TYR A 181 8.56 -17.46 3.53
N ARG A 182 9.34 -17.92 4.51
CA ARG A 182 8.82 -18.47 5.77
C ARG A 182 8.00 -17.43 6.53
N ASP A 183 8.50 -16.21 6.63
CA ASP A 183 7.84 -15.14 7.39
C ASP A 183 6.51 -14.73 6.72
N ILE A 184 6.45 -14.68 5.38
CA ILE A 184 5.19 -14.47 4.64
C ILE A 184 4.17 -15.57 4.93
N LEU A 185 4.60 -16.85 4.96
CA LEU A 185 3.68 -17.94 5.30
C LEU A 185 3.14 -17.81 6.73
N LYS A 186 4.00 -17.46 7.69
CA LYS A 186 3.59 -17.24 9.08
C LYS A 186 2.64 -16.06 9.24
N LEU A 187 2.87 -14.97 8.50
CA LEU A 187 1.96 -13.85 8.42
C LEU A 187 0.59 -14.27 7.86
N ALA A 188 0.57 -15.07 6.78
CA ALA A 188 -0.66 -15.56 6.18
C ALA A 188 -1.46 -16.45 7.15
N ASP A 189 -0.79 -17.36 7.86
CA ASP A 189 -1.41 -18.21 8.89
C ASP A 189 -2.02 -17.37 10.02
N ASN A 190 -1.26 -16.38 10.53
CA ASN A 190 -1.74 -15.49 11.58
C ASN A 190 -2.93 -14.65 11.10
N PHE A 191 -2.90 -14.15 9.86
CA PHE A 191 -4.00 -13.40 9.27
C PHE A 191 -5.26 -14.25 9.09
N ALA A 192 -5.10 -15.52 8.66
CA ALA A 192 -6.22 -16.47 8.59
C ALA A 192 -6.83 -16.72 9.97
N ALA A 193 -6.01 -16.98 10.98
CA ALA A 193 -6.45 -17.15 12.36
C ALA A 193 -7.08 -15.87 12.94
N PHE A 194 -6.57 -14.69 12.56
CA PHE A 194 -7.14 -13.40 12.94
C PHE A 194 -8.53 -13.18 12.32
N ASN A 195 -8.71 -13.47 11.04
CA ASN A 195 -10.00 -13.36 10.37
C ASN A 195 -11.06 -14.30 10.98
N GLN A 196 -10.66 -15.52 11.34
CA GLN A 196 -11.53 -16.43 12.09
C GLN A 196 -11.90 -15.85 13.46
N ARG A 197 -10.93 -15.30 14.21
CA ARG A 197 -11.18 -14.62 15.49
C ARG A 197 -12.12 -13.42 15.34
N LEU A 198 -11.98 -12.63 14.28
CA LEU A 198 -12.87 -11.49 13.99
C LEU A 198 -14.30 -11.93 13.69
N LYS A 199 -14.49 -12.98 12.88
CA LYS A 199 -15.82 -13.53 12.56
C LYS A 199 -16.63 -13.81 13.83
N TYR A 200 -15.99 -14.41 14.83
CA TYR A 200 -16.63 -14.77 16.10
C TYR A 200 -16.40 -13.75 17.23
N ALA A 201 -15.80 -12.58 16.95
CA ALA A 201 -15.42 -11.62 17.99
C ALA A 201 -16.60 -11.14 18.83
N HIS A 202 -17.80 -11.07 18.26
CA HIS A 202 -19.03 -10.68 18.95
C HIS A 202 -19.48 -11.68 20.02
N PHE A 203 -18.99 -12.92 19.99
CA PHE A 203 -19.22 -13.92 21.04
C PHE A 203 -18.11 -13.92 22.11
N ARG A 204 -16.99 -13.22 21.89
CA ARG A 204 -15.79 -13.32 22.72
C ARG A 204 -16.00 -12.65 24.08
N PRO A 205 -15.71 -13.32 25.21
CA PRO A 205 -15.80 -12.71 26.53
C PRO A 205 -14.74 -11.61 26.73
N HIS A 206 -15.10 -10.54 27.46
CA HIS A 206 -14.18 -9.44 27.81
C HIS A 206 -13.30 -9.73 29.05
N VAL A 207 -13.41 -10.93 29.63
CA VAL A 207 -12.70 -11.33 30.85
C VAL A 207 -11.61 -12.36 30.54
N PRO A 208 -10.49 -12.38 31.29
CA PRO A 208 -9.47 -13.42 31.14
C PRO A 208 -10.06 -14.82 31.34
N VAL A 209 -9.46 -15.81 30.66
CA VAL A 209 -9.90 -17.23 30.76
C VAL A 209 -9.94 -17.71 32.21
N LYS A 210 -8.97 -17.29 33.03
CA LYS A 210 -8.88 -17.68 34.44
C LYS A 210 -10.00 -17.10 35.31
N SER A 211 -10.56 -15.95 34.94
CA SER A 211 -11.59 -15.25 35.73
C SER A 211 -12.99 -15.85 35.53
N ASP A 212 -13.33 -16.25 34.31
CA ASP A 212 -14.60 -16.92 34.01
C ASP A 212 -14.44 -17.96 32.88
N PRO A 213 -13.96 -19.17 33.21
CA PRO A 213 -13.79 -20.24 32.23
C PRO A 213 -15.10 -20.64 31.55
N ARG A 214 -16.26 -20.48 32.21
CA ARG A 214 -17.55 -20.90 31.67
C ARG A 214 -17.98 -20.04 30.49
N SER A 215 -17.74 -18.73 30.55
CA SER A 215 -18.03 -17.82 29.43
C SER A 215 -17.18 -18.14 28.20
N TRP A 216 -15.94 -18.60 28.39
CA TRP A 216 -15.07 -19.06 27.29
C TRP A 216 -15.56 -20.37 26.65
N TRP A 217 -16.08 -21.31 27.42
CA TRP A 217 -16.73 -22.50 26.86
C TRP A 217 -18.02 -22.17 26.09
N LYS A 218 -18.83 -21.22 26.58
CA LYS A 218 -20.01 -20.72 25.85
C LYS A 218 -19.62 -20.07 24.53
N TYR A 219 -18.53 -19.30 24.52
CA TYR A 219 -17.96 -18.71 23.32
C TYR A 219 -17.58 -19.79 22.29
N ALA A 220 -16.80 -20.79 22.69
CA ALA A 220 -16.38 -21.88 21.82
C ALA A 220 -17.59 -22.64 21.22
N TYR A 221 -18.59 -22.95 22.06
CA TYR A 221 -19.82 -23.59 21.60
C TYR A 221 -20.58 -22.74 20.56
N LYS A 222 -20.73 -21.43 20.82
CA LYS A 222 -21.41 -20.52 19.88
C LYS A 222 -20.67 -20.40 18.55
N ALA A 223 -19.34 -20.28 18.59
CA ALA A 223 -18.53 -20.19 17.37
C ALA A 223 -18.70 -21.44 16.48
N VAL A 224 -18.59 -22.64 17.06
CA VAL A 224 -18.76 -23.91 16.33
C VAL A 224 -20.20 -24.09 15.85
N SER A 225 -21.20 -23.79 16.70
CA SER A 225 -22.61 -23.91 16.31
C SER A 225 -22.97 -22.96 15.15
N ASP A 226 -22.37 -21.79 15.08
CA ASP A 226 -22.61 -20.82 14.01
C ASP A 226 -21.89 -21.23 12.71
N GLU A 227 -20.69 -21.79 12.82
CA GLU A 227 -19.96 -22.39 11.70
C GLU A 227 -20.75 -23.51 11.03
N VAL A 228 -21.28 -24.46 11.81
CA VAL A 228 -22.08 -25.60 11.31
C VAL A 228 -23.40 -25.17 10.66
N LYS A 229 -23.94 -23.99 11.01
CA LYS A 229 -25.18 -23.45 10.41
C LYS A 229 -24.97 -22.67 9.13
N THR A 230 -23.75 -22.20 8.89
CA THR A 230 -23.40 -21.33 7.75
C THR A 230 -22.57 -22.03 6.67
N GLY A 231 -22.06 -23.23 6.94
CA GLY A 231 -21.43 -24.13 5.95
C GLY A 231 -22.42 -25.11 5.35
#